data_AF-A0A560EDS2-F1
#
_entry.id   AF-A0A560EDS2-F1
#
_cell.length_a   1.000
_cell.length_b   1.000
_cell.length_c   1.000
_cell.angle_alpha   90.00
_cell.angle_beta   90.00
_cell.angle_gamma   90.00
#
_symmetry.space_group_name_H-M   'P 1'
#
loop_
_entity.id
_entity.type
_entity.pdbx_description
1 polymer ?
#
loop_
_entity_poly.entity_id
_entity_poly.type
_entity_poly.pdbx_seq_one_letter_code
_entity_poly.pdbx_strand_id
1 'polypeptide(L)'
;MNVRQLDISRRTIAVAAALIGTVSLVIGAHAALNMRALDAAKAVTTDQVTGSIGQTSRLALVIGNGHYPDASAPLTQSINDARALSSSLRKNGFDVDMVEDATKDDMVRAVNRLKSRIKRDTVVMLFFGGFGVQAGRESYMLPVDAAIWKESDVRRQGVSIEGVLEMMKEQGAKAKLVVVDASRRNPYERRFRSYSHGLAPISAPDNALILSSASPGKVVDDGKGEHSVLIGELLGNLNAQGSAESVFNKTRVAISRASEGDQVPTVSSSLLEDVHFGEAGG
;
A
#
# COMPACT_ATOMS: atom_id res chain seq x y z
N MET A 1 -63.90 80.57 -38.49
CA MET A 1 -63.88 80.94 -37.05
C MET A 1 -62.46 80.71 -36.57
N ASN A 2 -61.59 81.70 -36.69
CA ASN A 2 -61.27 82.72 -35.68
C ASN A 2 -60.60 82.15 -34.41
N VAL A 3 -59.27 82.26 -34.41
CA VAL A 3 -58.38 82.78 -33.34
C VAL A 3 -58.53 82.18 -31.92
N ARG A 4 -57.42 81.63 -31.41
CA ARG A 4 -56.73 82.21 -30.23
C ARG A 4 -55.31 81.67 -30.06
N GLN A 5 -54.35 82.55 -30.32
CA GLN A 5 -53.02 82.52 -29.72
C GLN A 5 -53.12 82.66 -28.20
N LEU A 6 -52.17 82.07 -27.49
CA LEU A 6 -51.64 82.62 -26.24
C LEU A 6 -50.13 82.35 -26.22
N ASP A 7 -49.39 83.41 -26.56
CA ASP A 7 -47.99 83.63 -26.19
C ASP A 7 -47.90 83.93 -24.68
N ILE A 8 -46.87 83.40 -24.01
CA ILE A 8 -46.07 84.03 -22.93
C ILE A 8 -44.76 83.19 -22.90
N SER A 9 -43.68 83.60 -23.55
CA SER A 9 -42.67 84.61 -23.18
C SER A 9 -41.86 84.34 -21.90
N ARG A 10 -40.64 83.86 -22.15
CA ARG A 10 -39.32 84.33 -21.68
C ARG A 10 -39.14 84.66 -20.20
N ARG A 11 -38.23 83.87 -19.61
CA ARG A 11 -37.18 84.27 -18.64
C ARG A 11 -37.78 84.73 -17.31
N THR A 12 -37.32 84.26 -16.16
CA THR A 12 -35.97 84.45 -15.65
C THR A 12 -35.91 83.73 -14.29
N ILE A 13 -34.78 83.07 -14.03
CA ILE A 13 -34.11 83.00 -12.72
C ILE A 13 -34.82 82.17 -11.63
N ALA A 14 -34.19 81.32 -10.82
CA ALA A 14 -32.92 80.61 -10.72
C ALA A 14 -32.98 79.94 -9.32
N VAL A 15 -32.12 78.94 -9.12
CA VAL A 15 -31.58 78.47 -7.83
C VAL A 15 -32.33 77.35 -7.06
N ALA A 16 -31.63 76.21 -7.07
CA ALA A 16 -31.45 75.17 -6.03
C ALA A 16 -32.63 74.26 -5.62
N ALA A 17 -32.52 72.97 -5.96
CA ALA A 17 -32.02 71.95 -5.02
C ALA A 17 -32.00 70.55 -5.65
N ALA A 18 -30.83 69.92 -5.58
CA ALA A 18 -30.53 68.48 -5.52
C ALA A 18 -31.58 67.45 -6.01
N LEU A 19 -31.22 66.69 -7.07
CA LEU A 19 -30.99 65.24 -7.04
C LEU A 19 -31.04 64.63 -8.47
N ILE A 20 -30.22 63.58 -8.65
CA ILE A 20 -30.31 62.50 -9.66
C ILE A 20 -29.65 62.73 -11.04
N GLY A 21 -28.61 61.94 -11.31
CA GLY A 21 -28.53 61.21 -12.59
C GLY A 21 -27.60 61.75 -13.66
N THR A 22 -26.29 61.55 -13.47
CA THR A 22 -25.32 61.11 -14.49
C THR A 22 -25.70 61.25 -15.98
N VAL A 23 -25.47 62.41 -16.60
CA VAL A 23 -25.07 62.51 -18.01
C VAL A 23 -24.25 63.79 -18.19
N SER A 24 -22.95 63.67 -18.45
CA SER A 24 -22.28 64.47 -19.47
C SER A 24 -20.80 64.12 -19.62
N LEU A 25 -20.44 63.82 -20.87
CA LEU A 25 -19.17 64.14 -21.53
C LEU A 25 -17.88 63.51 -20.98
N VAL A 26 -17.45 62.42 -21.62
CA VAL A 26 -16.18 62.43 -22.36
C VAL A 26 -16.37 61.69 -23.69
N ILE A 27 -16.68 62.44 -24.74
CA ILE A 27 -16.20 62.11 -26.09
C ILE A 27 -14.70 62.39 -26.04
N GLY A 28 -13.86 61.36 -26.13
CA GLY A 28 -12.41 61.57 -26.12
C GLY A 28 -11.54 60.37 -25.74
N ALA A 29 -11.82 59.17 -26.24
CA ALA A 29 -10.89 58.03 -26.33
C ALA A 29 -11.55 56.93 -27.20
N HIS A 30 -11.81 57.17 -28.48
CA HIS A 30 -10.87 56.94 -29.58
C HIS A 30 -10.14 55.58 -29.50
N ALA A 31 -10.57 54.65 -30.37
CA ALA A 31 -9.75 53.63 -31.01
C ALA A 31 -9.00 52.60 -30.12
N ALA A 32 -9.70 51.62 -29.53
CA ALA A 32 -9.02 50.43 -28.97
C ALA A 32 -9.88 49.16 -28.76
N LEU A 33 -11.00 48.97 -29.47
CA LEU A 33 -11.86 47.78 -29.25
C LEU A 33 -12.29 47.04 -30.51
N ASN A 34 -11.58 47.24 -31.63
CA ASN A 34 -11.82 46.50 -32.87
C ASN A 34 -10.61 45.65 -33.27
N MET A 35 -10.22 44.67 -32.45
CA MET A 35 -9.28 43.57 -32.80
C MET A 35 -9.39 42.42 -31.77
N ARG A 36 -10.58 41.83 -31.60
CA ARG A 36 -10.76 40.61 -30.75
C ARG A 36 -11.77 39.59 -31.29
N ALA A 37 -12.01 39.59 -32.61
CA ALA A 37 -12.98 38.67 -33.23
C ALA A 37 -12.40 37.79 -34.37
N LEU A 38 -11.08 37.77 -34.57
CA LEU A 38 -10.44 37.01 -35.67
C LEU A 38 -9.28 36.08 -35.26
N ASP A 39 -9.09 35.82 -33.96
CA ASP A 39 -8.23 34.72 -33.47
C ASP A 39 -9.04 33.49 -33.01
N ALA A 40 -10.32 33.41 -33.39
CA ALA A 40 -11.22 32.29 -33.09
C ALA A 40 -11.10 31.12 -34.10
N ALA A 41 -9.91 30.91 -34.70
CA ALA A 41 -9.70 29.87 -35.71
C ALA A 41 -8.28 29.27 -35.67
N LYS A 42 -7.75 28.94 -34.48
CA LYS A 42 -6.61 28.01 -34.37
C LYS A 42 -6.43 27.39 -32.98
N ALA A 43 -7.51 26.83 -32.44
CA ALA A 43 -7.45 25.96 -31.27
C ALA A 43 -8.38 24.76 -31.49
N VAL A 44 -8.11 23.98 -32.53
CA VAL A 44 -8.45 22.56 -32.49
C VAL A 44 -7.38 21.93 -31.61
N THR A 45 -7.62 21.97 -30.31
CA THR A 45 -6.92 21.13 -29.34
C THR A 45 -7.20 19.70 -29.76
N THR A 46 -6.20 19.08 -30.37
CA THR A 46 -6.11 17.64 -30.48
C THR A 46 -6.20 17.11 -29.05
N ASP A 47 -7.37 16.64 -28.64
CA ASP A 47 -7.52 15.80 -27.45
C ASP A 47 -6.62 14.58 -27.69
N GLN A 48 -5.40 14.69 -27.17
CA GLN A 48 -4.53 13.57 -26.94
C GLN A 48 -5.32 12.64 -26.02
N VAL A 49 -5.87 11.59 -26.59
CA VAL A 49 -6.20 10.37 -25.84
C VAL A 49 -4.85 9.83 -25.37
N THR A 50 -4.32 10.43 -24.30
CA THR A 50 -3.40 9.75 -23.41
C THR A 50 -4.22 8.64 -22.79
N GLY A 51 -4.22 7.48 -23.45
CA GLY A 51 -4.56 6.24 -22.76
C GLY A 51 -3.73 6.25 -21.49
N SER A 52 -4.40 6.20 -20.34
CA SER A 52 -3.68 5.96 -19.09
C SER A 52 -2.92 4.66 -19.33
N ILE A 53 -1.59 4.73 -19.43
CA ILE A 53 -0.77 3.54 -19.19
C ILE A 53 -1.29 3.06 -17.84
N GLY A 54 -1.93 1.88 -17.83
CA GLY A 54 -2.63 1.36 -16.66
C GLY A 54 -1.66 1.46 -15.48
N GLN A 55 -1.95 2.37 -14.55
CA GLN A 55 -1.11 2.55 -13.39
C GLN A 55 -1.13 1.22 -12.65
N THR A 56 0.02 0.56 -12.59
CA THR A 56 0.17 -0.74 -11.94
C THR A 56 -0.32 -0.58 -10.51
N SER A 57 -1.45 -1.20 -10.18
CA SER A 57 -1.99 -1.09 -8.82
C SER A 57 -1.05 -1.82 -7.86
N ARG A 58 -0.68 -1.16 -6.76
CA ARG A 58 0.23 -1.73 -5.75
C ARG A 58 -0.54 -1.84 -4.45
N LEU A 59 -0.79 -3.07 -4.01
CA LEU A 59 -1.51 -3.36 -2.77
C LEU A 59 -0.57 -4.03 -1.78
N ALA A 60 -0.68 -3.69 -0.50
CA ALA A 60 0.01 -4.42 0.55
C ALA A 60 -0.96 -4.81 1.67
N LEU A 61 -0.86 -6.06 2.10
CA LEU A 61 -1.42 -6.53 3.36
C LEU A 61 -0.27 -6.77 4.33
N VAL A 62 -0.25 -6.03 5.44
CA VAL A 62 0.80 -6.08 6.45
C VAL A 62 0.18 -6.47 7.78
N ILE A 63 0.57 -7.61 8.32
CA ILE A 63 0.03 -8.13 9.58
C ILE A 63 1.17 -8.27 10.59
N GLY A 64 1.03 -7.60 11.73
CA GLY A 64 1.97 -7.67 12.85
C GLY A 64 1.28 -8.13 14.11
N ASN A 65 1.53 -9.37 14.54
CA ASN A 65 0.93 -9.94 15.74
C ASN A 65 2.00 -10.10 16.81
N GLY A 66 1.80 -9.46 17.96
CA GLY A 66 2.74 -9.46 19.08
C GLY A 66 2.15 -9.92 20.41
N HIS A 67 0.86 -9.70 20.65
CA HIS A 67 0.22 -9.96 21.95
C HIS A 67 -0.57 -11.27 21.96
N TYR A 68 0.14 -12.40 21.98
CA TYR A 68 -0.48 -13.72 22.13
C TYR A 68 -0.68 -14.06 23.62
N PRO A 69 -1.88 -14.42 24.07
CA PRO A 69 -2.13 -14.79 25.46
C PRO A 69 -1.31 -15.99 25.94
N ASP A 70 -1.01 -16.93 25.04
CA ASP A 70 -0.24 -18.15 25.34
C ASP A 70 1.28 -17.95 25.28
N ALA A 71 1.77 -16.76 24.88
CA ALA A 71 3.21 -16.49 24.79
C ALA A 71 3.82 -16.16 26.16
N SER A 72 5.09 -16.54 26.34
CA SER A 72 5.84 -16.17 27.56
C SER A 72 6.19 -14.69 27.63
N ALA A 73 6.25 -14.00 26.48
CA ALA A 73 6.49 -12.57 26.36
C ALA A 73 5.87 -12.04 25.07
N PRO A 74 5.49 -10.75 25.00
CA PRO A 74 5.03 -10.12 23.76
C PRO A 74 6.12 -10.07 22.68
N LEU A 75 5.74 -10.28 21.41
CA LEU A 75 6.63 -10.08 20.26
C LEU A 75 6.58 -8.61 19.80
N THR A 76 7.09 -7.70 20.62
CA THR A 76 7.06 -6.24 20.34
C THR A 76 7.68 -5.91 18.98
N GLN A 77 8.75 -6.62 18.59
CA GLN A 77 9.40 -6.46 17.28
C GLN A 77 8.42 -6.65 16.12
N SER A 78 7.51 -7.65 16.18
CA SER A 78 6.58 -7.94 15.10
C SER A 78 5.62 -6.78 14.82
N ILE A 79 5.19 -6.06 15.85
CA ILE A 79 4.34 -4.87 15.73
C ILE A 79 5.15 -3.69 15.17
N ASN A 80 6.34 -3.45 15.72
CA ASN A 80 7.22 -2.38 15.25
C ASN A 80 7.60 -2.55 13.78
N ASP A 81 7.90 -3.79 13.38
CA ASP A 81 8.24 -4.18 12.02
C ASP A 81 7.10 -3.92 11.04
N ALA A 82 5.88 -4.33 11.40
CA ALA A 82 4.68 -4.06 10.60
C ALA A 82 4.47 -2.55 10.38
N ARG A 83 4.62 -1.74 11.43
CA ARG A 83 4.49 -0.27 11.36
C ARG A 83 5.55 0.37 10.47
N ALA A 84 6.81 -0.01 10.65
CA ALA A 84 7.94 0.53 9.90
C ALA A 84 7.87 0.15 8.42
N LEU A 85 7.60 -1.12 8.12
CA LEU A 85 7.45 -1.60 6.75
C LEU A 85 6.24 -0.94 6.07
N SER A 86 5.09 -0.84 6.75
CA SER A 86 3.92 -0.15 6.20
C SER A 86 4.21 1.29 5.83
N SER A 87 4.94 2.01 6.69
CA SER A 87 5.35 3.39 6.43
C SER A 87 6.27 3.50 5.21
N SER A 88 7.20 2.56 5.05
CA SER A 88 8.08 2.51 3.88
C SER A 88 7.32 2.15 2.59
N LEU A 89 6.46 1.14 2.63
CA LEU A 89 5.66 0.70 1.48
C LEU A 89 4.74 1.82 0.97
N ARG A 90 4.08 2.58 1.87
CA ARG A 90 3.28 3.75 1.49
C ARG A 90 4.10 4.81 0.75
N LYS A 91 5.32 5.09 1.21
CA LYS A 91 6.25 6.01 0.52
C LYS A 91 6.66 5.52 -0.88
N ASN A 92 6.59 4.22 -1.12
CA ASN A 92 6.90 3.59 -2.41
C ASN A 92 5.64 3.33 -3.27
N GLY A 93 4.50 3.94 -2.93
CA GLY A 93 3.29 3.90 -3.75
C GLY A 93 2.38 2.69 -3.52
N PHE A 94 2.62 1.88 -2.49
CA PHE A 94 1.68 0.83 -2.09
C PHE A 94 0.50 1.42 -1.32
N ASP A 95 -0.70 0.95 -1.65
CA ASP A 95 -1.89 1.06 -0.80
C ASP A 95 -1.84 -0.04 0.27
N VAL A 96 -1.58 0.34 1.51
CA VAL A 96 -1.28 -0.59 2.61
C VAL A 96 -2.46 -0.72 3.59
N ASP A 97 -3.04 -1.92 3.64
CA ASP A 97 -3.93 -2.40 4.72
C ASP A 97 -3.05 -3.05 5.80
N MET A 98 -2.93 -2.38 6.95
CA MET A 98 -2.12 -2.86 8.08
C MET A 98 -3.03 -3.28 9.22
N VAL A 99 -2.80 -4.47 9.77
CA VAL A 99 -3.54 -5.01 10.92
C VAL A 99 -2.55 -5.42 12.00
N GLU A 100 -2.77 -4.93 13.22
CA GLU A 100 -1.97 -5.29 14.39
C GLU A 100 -2.78 -6.19 15.31
N ASP A 101 -2.12 -7.17 15.93
CA ASP A 101 -2.73 -8.14 16.85
C ASP A 101 -4.06 -8.70 16.32
N ALA A 102 -4.01 -9.15 15.07
CA ALA A 102 -5.18 -9.59 14.33
C ALA A 102 -5.74 -10.87 14.94
N THR A 103 -7.05 -10.86 15.24
CA THR A 103 -7.81 -12.08 15.46
C THR A 103 -7.95 -12.86 14.16
N LYS A 104 -8.40 -14.11 14.26
CA LYS A 104 -8.68 -14.92 13.06
C LYS A 104 -9.66 -14.21 12.12
N ASP A 105 -10.71 -13.63 12.68
CA ASP A 105 -11.73 -12.92 11.92
C ASP A 105 -11.20 -11.64 11.28
N ASP A 106 -10.27 -10.93 11.95
CA ASP A 106 -9.59 -9.77 11.36
C ASP A 106 -8.72 -10.19 10.16
N MET A 107 -7.93 -11.25 10.31
CA MET A 107 -7.06 -11.75 9.23
C MET A 107 -7.89 -12.21 8.03
N VAL A 108 -8.96 -12.99 8.25
CA VAL A 108 -9.86 -13.44 7.17
C VAL A 108 -10.50 -12.24 6.47
N ARG A 109 -10.98 -11.23 7.22
CA ARG A 109 -11.53 -10.01 6.63
C ARG A 109 -10.49 -9.23 5.83
N ALA A 110 -9.26 -9.11 6.32
CA ALA A 110 -8.19 -8.42 5.61
C ALA A 110 -7.80 -9.14 4.31
N VAL A 111 -7.68 -10.47 4.34
CA VAL A 111 -7.46 -11.29 3.14
C VAL A 111 -8.61 -11.13 2.14
N ASN A 112 -9.86 -11.10 2.59
CA ASN A 112 -11.02 -10.88 1.72
C ASN A 112 -11.06 -9.47 1.11
N ARG A 113 -10.70 -8.43 1.89
CA ARG A 113 -10.54 -7.07 1.36
C ARG A 113 -9.46 -7.03 0.29
N LEU A 114 -8.30 -7.63 0.56
CA LEU A 114 -7.22 -7.74 -0.42
C LEU A 114 -7.70 -8.45 -1.69
N LYS A 115 -8.32 -9.63 -1.55
CA LYS A 115 -8.91 -10.40 -2.66
C LYS A 115 -9.80 -9.55 -3.56
N SER A 116 -10.70 -8.77 -2.97
CA SER A 116 -11.66 -7.93 -3.71
C SER A 116 -11.03 -6.78 -4.51
N ARG A 117 -9.78 -6.42 -4.20
CA ARG A 117 -9.07 -5.29 -4.80
C ARG A 117 -8.05 -5.70 -5.86
N ILE A 118 -7.64 -6.98 -5.88
CA ILE A 118 -6.67 -7.49 -6.85
C ILE A 118 -7.29 -7.46 -8.26
N LYS A 119 -6.51 -6.92 -9.19
CA LYS A 119 -6.74 -6.96 -10.64
C LYS A 119 -5.53 -7.60 -11.33
N ARG A 120 -5.65 -7.87 -12.64
CA ARG A 120 -4.61 -8.55 -13.44
C ARG A 120 -3.26 -7.85 -13.47
N ASP A 121 -3.24 -6.54 -13.30
CA ASP A 121 -2.06 -5.66 -13.30
C ASP A 121 -1.55 -5.35 -11.89
N THR A 122 -2.09 -5.99 -10.85
CA THR A 122 -1.77 -5.64 -9.46
C THR A 122 -0.51 -6.33 -8.97
N VAL A 123 0.43 -5.57 -8.42
CA VAL A 123 1.53 -6.08 -7.60
C VAL A 123 1.06 -6.13 -6.15
N VAL A 124 1.14 -7.30 -5.53
CA VAL A 124 0.65 -7.52 -4.17
C VAL A 124 1.83 -7.82 -3.26
N MET A 125 1.95 -7.07 -2.16
CA MET A 125 2.87 -7.35 -1.07
C MET A 125 2.12 -7.98 0.10
N LEU A 126 2.61 -9.11 0.61
CA LEU A 126 2.18 -9.68 1.89
C LEU A 126 3.34 -9.62 2.87
N PHE A 127 3.11 -9.03 4.04
CA PHE A 127 4.00 -9.17 5.18
C PHE A 127 3.26 -9.81 6.34
N PHE A 128 3.90 -10.78 6.98
CA PHE A 128 3.47 -11.30 8.27
C PHE A 128 4.65 -11.38 9.25
N GLY A 129 4.49 -10.73 10.40
CA GLY A 129 5.35 -10.87 11.56
C GLY A 129 4.56 -11.43 12.74
N GLY A 130 5.05 -12.49 13.36
CA GLY A 130 4.36 -13.14 14.50
C GLY A 130 4.76 -14.60 14.66
N PHE A 131 3.88 -15.43 15.22
CA PHE A 131 4.09 -16.88 15.24
C PHE A 131 3.56 -17.52 13.96
N GLY A 132 4.41 -18.31 13.32
CA GLY A 132 4.05 -19.20 12.24
C GLY A 132 4.30 -20.64 12.63
N VAL A 133 3.42 -21.54 12.19
CA VAL A 133 3.51 -22.97 12.52
C VAL A 133 3.25 -23.78 11.27
N GLN A 134 4.08 -24.79 11.04
CA GLN A 134 3.82 -25.80 10.03
C GLN A 134 2.77 -26.81 10.53
N ALA A 135 1.80 -27.12 9.66
CA ALA A 135 0.89 -28.24 9.83
C ALA A 135 0.81 -29.03 8.53
N GLY A 136 1.21 -30.30 8.55
CA GLY A 136 1.37 -31.08 7.32
C GLY A 136 2.47 -30.50 6.42
N ARG A 137 2.10 -30.04 5.22
CA ARG A 137 3.03 -29.50 4.21
C ARG A 137 2.91 -27.98 3.99
N GLU A 138 2.14 -27.31 4.83
CA GLU A 138 1.83 -25.89 4.69
C GLU A 138 2.24 -25.11 5.94
N SER A 139 2.43 -23.82 5.76
CA SER A 139 2.78 -22.86 6.80
C SER A 139 1.59 -21.97 7.13
N TYR A 140 1.28 -21.84 8.42
CA TYR A 140 0.13 -21.06 8.88
C TYR A 140 0.59 -19.85 9.68
N MET A 141 0.04 -18.69 9.35
CA MET A 141 0.10 -17.48 10.16
C MET A 141 -0.88 -17.62 11.32
N LEU A 142 -0.41 -17.45 12.56
CA LEU A 142 -1.27 -17.59 13.72
C LEU A 142 -1.89 -16.24 14.14
N PRO A 143 -3.23 -16.17 14.29
CA PRO A 143 -3.86 -15.01 14.90
C PRO A 143 -3.62 -14.97 16.42
N VAL A 144 -3.80 -13.80 17.04
CA VAL A 144 -3.55 -13.65 18.49
C VAL A 144 -4.54 -14.41 19.37
N ASP A 145 -5.72 -14.73 18.84
CA ASP A 145 -6.78 -15.49 19.51
C ASP A 145 -6.75 -17.00 19.18
N ALA A 146 -5.67 -17.50 18.58
CA ALA A 146 -5.55 -18.89 18.19
C ALA A 146 -5.55 -19.86 19.39
N ALA A 147 -6.61 -20.66 19.53
CA ALA A 147 -6.69 -21.73 20.52
C ALA A 147 -6.16 -23.07 19.95
N ILE A 148 -4.89 -23.38 20.20
CA ILE A 148 -4.19 -24.54 19.61
C ILE A 148 -3.82 -25.58 20.67
N TRP A 149 -4.40 -26.77 20.61
CA TRP A 149 -4.10 -27.89 21.53
C TRP A 149 -3.48 -29.10 20.82
N LYS A 150 -3.70 -29.22 19.51
CA LYS A 150 -3.16 -30.27 18.64
C LYS A 150 -2.92 -29.72 17.24
N GLU A 151 -2.12 -30.42 16.44
CA GLU A 151 -1.75 -29.96 15.08
C GLU A 151 -2.98 -29.65 14.20
N SER A 152 -4.05 -30.43 14.30
CA SER A 152 -5.28 -30.17 13.53
C SER A 152 -5.92 -28.81 13.83
N ASP A 153 -5.64 -28.23 15.00
CA ASP A 153 -6.16 -26.93 15.41
C ASP A 153 -5.41 -25.81 14.70
N VAL A 154 -4.13 -26.01 14.35
CA VAL A 154 -3.35 -25.07 13.53
C VAL A 154 -4.06 -24.83 12.20
N ARG A 155 -4.46 -25.91 11.51
CA ARG A 155 -5.20 -25.82 10.24
C ARG A 155 -6.57 -25.13 10.39
N ARG A 156 -7.22 -25.30 11.55
CA ARG A 156 -8.55 -24.71 11.79
C ARG A 156 -8.48 -23.27 12.28
N GLN A 157 -7.44 -22.87 13.00
CA GLN A 157 -7.34 -21.55 13.65
C GLN A 157 -6.41 -20.60 12.90
N GLY A 158 -5.35 -21.11 12.28
CA GLY A 158 -4.40 -20.33 11.50
C GLY A 158 -4.92 -19.96 10.11
N VAL A 159 -4.20 -19.06 9.47
CA VAL A 159 -4.41 -18.66 8.07
C VAL A 159 -3.25 -19.20 7.23
N SER A 160 -3.56 -20.05 6.26
CA SER A 160 -2.55 -20.68 5.39
C SER A 160 -1.86 -19.64 4.50
N ILE A 161 -0.53 -19.60 4.53
CA ILE A 161 0.29 -18.72 3.67
C ILE A 161 0.12 -19.16 2.21
N GLU A 162 0.21 -20.46 1.96
CA GLU A 162 0.00 -21.07 0.64
C GLU A 162 -1.42 -20.78 0.12
N GLY A 163 -2.43 -20.82 0.99
CA GLY A 163 -3.81 -20.47 0.62
C GLY A 163 -3.98 -19.00 0.22
N VAL A 164 -3.30 -18.07 0.90
CA VAL A 164 -3.31 -16.65 0.52
C VAL A 164 -2.56 -16.43 -0.80
N LEU A 165 -1.43 -17.10 -1.00
CA LEU A 165 -0.66 -17.08 -2.25
C LEU A 165 -1.45 -17.62 -3.45
N GLU A 166 -2.14 -18.75 -3.27
CA GLU A 166 -2.99 -19.33 -4.32
C GLU A 166 -4.18 -18.42 -4.61
N MET A 167 -4.81 -17.82 -3.60
CA MET A 167 -5.85 -16.81 -3.80
C MET A 167 -5.35 -15.64 -4.66
N MET A 168 -4.17 -15.08 -4.37
CA MET A 168 -3.60 -14.00 -5.18
C MET A 168 -3.35 -14.44 -6.63
N LYS A 169 -2.92 -15.70 -6.83
CA LYS A 169 -2.77 -16.30 -8.16
C LYS A 169 -4.10 -16.43 -8.89
N GLU A 170 -5.14 -16.94 -8.23
CA GLU A 170 -6.49 -17.08 -8.79
C GLU A 170 -7.12 -15.74 -9.18
N GLN A 171 -6.86 -14.67 -8.40
CA GLN A 171 -7.29 -13.31 -8.77
C GLN A 171 -6.46 -12.69 -9.91
N GLY A 172 -5.38 -13.36 -10.32
CA GLY A 172 -4.54 -12.95 -11.43
C GLY A 172 -3.55 -11.83 -11.08
N ALA A 173 -3.13 -11.69 -9.82
CA ALA A 173 -2.12 -10.69 -9.45
C ALA A 173 -0.87 -10.81 -10.35
N LYS A 174 -0.42 -9.67 -10.89
CA LYS A 174 0.75 -9.59 -11.78
C LYS A 174 2.00 -10.14 -11.11
N ALA A 175 2.21 -9.77 -9.84
CA ALA A 175 3.31 -10.27 -9.02
C ALA A 175 2.91 -10.35 -7.55
N LYS A 176 3.46 -11.35 -6.83
CA LYS A 176 3.28 -11.52 -5.38
C LYS A 176 4.64 -11.39 -4.69
N LEU A 177 4.83 -10.35 -3.91
CA LEU A 177 5.99 -10.16 -3.05
C LEU A 177 5.59 -10.58 -1.63
N VAL A 178 6.28 -11.53 -1.03
CA VAL A 178 5.92 -12.05 0.29
C VAL A 178 7.12 -12.02 1.21
N VAL A 179 6.93 -11.47 2.40
CA VAL A 179 7.91 -11.46 3.48
C VAL A 179 7.29 -12.10 4.71
N VAL A 180 7.90 -13.19 5.18
CA VAL A 180 7.42 -13.94 6.33
C VAL A 180 8.49 -13.95 7.42
N ASP A 181 8.23 -13.18 8.49
CA ASP A 181 9.05 -13.16 9.69
C ASP A 181 8.35 -13.88 10.85
N ALA A 182 8.23 -15.20 10.70
CA ALA A 182 7.42 -16.03 11.58
C ALA A 182 8.09 -17.34 12.04
N SER A 183 9.35 -17.55 11.69
CA SER A 183 10.16 -18.71 12.08
C SER A 183 10.67 -18.56 13.50
N ARG A 184 9.77 -18.51 14.49
CA ARG A 184 10.09 -18.28 15.92
C ARG A 184 9.66 -19.47 16.76
N ARG A 185 10.33 -19.70 17.89
CA ARG A 185 9.86 -20.67 18.89
C ARG A 185 8.50 -20.20 19.42
N ASN A 186 7.49 -21.05 19.29
CA ASN A 186 6.13 -20.71 19.69
C ASN A 186 5.67 -21.59 20.88
N PRO A 187 4.68 -21.13 21.67
CA PRO A 187 4.21 -21.85 22.86
C PRO A 187 3.44 -23.14 22.54
N TYR A 188 3.05 -23.36 21.27
CA TYR A 188 2.18 -24.45 20.86
C TYR A 188 2.95 -25.73 20.50
N GLU A 189 4.23 -25.63 20.13
CA GLU A 189 5.09 -26.76 19.74
C GLU A 189 5.09 -27.90 20.77
N ARG A 190 5.10 -27.57 22.07
CA ARG A 190 5.11 -28.55 23.17
C ARG A 190 3.82 -29.38 23.25
N ARG A 191 2.74 -28.91 22.63
CA ARG A 191 1.43 -29.59 22.60
C ARG A 191 1.35 -30.62 21.48
N PHE A 192 2.29 -30.60 20.52
CA PHE A 192 2.32 -31.52 19.40
C PHE A 192 3.15 -32.77 19.72
N ARG A 193 2.72 -33.94 19.21
CA ARG A 193 3.47 -35.20 19.35
C ARG A 193 4.68 -35.26 18.41
N SER A 194 4.60 -34.54 17.29
CA SER A 194 5.64 -34.40 16.28
C SER A 194 6.26 -33.02 16.40
N TYR A 195 7.57 -32.98 16.66
CA TYR A 195 8.37 -31.76 16.73
C TYR A 195 8.44 -31.11 15.34
N SER A 196 7.55 -30.15 15.07
CA SER A 196 7.66 -29.23 13.94
C SER A 196 8.26 -27.93 14.49
N HIS A 197 9.47 -27.61 14.07
CA HIS A 197 10.09 -26.32 14.37
C HIS A 197 9.95 -25.41 13.16
N GLY A 198 9.45 -24.20 13.35
CA GLY A 198 9.38 -23.20 12.30
C GLY A 198 8.41 -23.56 11.15
N LEU A 199 8.75 -23.10 9.95
CA LEU A 199 7.87 -23.13 8.78
C LEU A 199 8.16 -24.30 7.85
N ALA A 200 7.12 -24.73 7.12
CA ALA A 200 7.28 -25.62 5.98
C ALA A 200 7.94 -24.87 4.82
N PRO A 201 8.52 -25.58 3.84
CA PRO A 201 8.92 -24.94 2.59
C PRO A 201 7.69 -24.30 1.92
N ILE A 202 7.70 -22.97 1.81
CA ILE A 202 6.62 -22.22 1.14
C ILE A 202 6.84 -22.36 -0.37
N SER A 203 5.88 -22.98 -1.04
CA SER A 203 5.95 -23.16 -2.50
C SER A 203 5.52 -21.87 -3.20
N ALA A 204 6.44 -21.25 -3.95
CA ALA A 204 6.16 -20.05 -4.71
C ALA A 204 5.28 -20.38 -5.93
N PRO A 205 4.02 -19.89 -6.01
CA PRO A 205 3.24 -19.98 -7.25
C PRO A 205 3.85 -19.08 -8.33
N ASP A 206 3.38 -19.16 -9.57
CA ASP A 206 3.89 -18.32 -10.67
C ASP A 206 3.86 -16.82 -10.31
N ASN A 207 4.90 -16.10 -10.74
CA ASN A 207 5.11 -14.67 -10.47
C ASN A 207 5.14 -14.32 -8.98
N ALA A 208 5.81 -15.12 -8.16
CA ALA A 208 6.00 -14.85 -6.74
C ALA A 208 7.48 -14.71 -6.36
N LEU A 209 7.75 -13.85 -5.39
CA LEU A 209 9.04 -13.68 -4.75
C LEU A 209 8.82 -13.69 -3.24
N ILE A 210 9.43 -14.67 -2.57
CA ILE A 210 9.20 -14.94 -1.16
C ILE A 210 10.53 -14.82 -0.41
N LEU A 211 10.54 -14.02 0.66
CA LEU A 211 11.63 -13.93 1.64
C LEU A 211 11.11 -14.44 2.98
N SER A 212 11.76 -15.45 3.55
CA SER A 212 11.45 -15.94 4.90
C SER A 212 12.64 -15.74 5.83
N SER A 213 12.36 -15.45 7.11
CA SER A 213 13.38 -15.19 8.12
C SER A 213 14.31 -16.36 8.43
N ALA A 214 13.92 -17.59 8.07
CA ALA A 214 14.75 -18.77 8.26
C ALA A 214 14.60 -19.79 7.12
N SER A 215 15.48 -20.79 7.13
CA SER A 215 15.29 -22.01 6.34
C SER A 215 14.12 -22.84 6.89
N PRO A 216 13.44 -23.63 6.04
CA PRO A 216 12.37 -24.52 6.51
C PRO A 216 12.83 -25.41 7.66
N GLY A 217 11.97 -25.62 8.65
CA GLY A 217 12.30 -26.43 9.82
C GLY A 217 13.20 -25.73 10.86
N LYS A 218 13.59 -24.47 10.63
CA LYS A 218 14.47 -23.70 11.55
C LYS A 218 13.70 -22.58 12.22
N VAL A 219 14.17 -22.22 13.42
CA VAL A 219 13.68 -21.09 14.20
C VAL A 219 14.82 -20.09 14.41
N VAL A 220 14.44 -18.83 14.56
CA VAL A 220 15.28 -17.69 14.85
C VAL A 220 14.80 -17.14 16.18
N ASP A 221 15.73 -16.85 17.07
CA ASP A 221 15.42 -16.20 18.34
C ASP A 221 15.37 -14.68 18.15
N ASP A 222 14.53 -14.03 18.95
CA ASP A 222 14.38 -12.59 18.92
C ASP A 222 15.65 -11.90 19.41
N GLY A 223 16.11 -10.90 18.67
CA GLY A 223 17.19 -10.02 19.10
C GLY A 223 16.74 -9.03 20.17
N LYS A 224 17.68 -8.25 20.72
CA LYS A 224 17.37 -7.16 21.68
C LYS A 224 16.99 -5.82 21.02
N GLY A 225 16.97 -5.77 19.68
CA GLY A 225 16.68 -4.56 18.92
C GLY A 225 15.19 -4.20 18.91
N GLU A 226 14.89 -2.98 18.45
CA GLU A 226 13.51 -2.50 18.24
C GLU A 226 12.80 -3.25 17.11
N HIS A 227 13.56 -3.65 16.10
CA HIS A 227 13.12 -4.38 14.90
C HIS A 227 13.76 -5.76 14.82
N SER A 228 13.13 -6.70 14.11
CA SER A 228 13.80 -7.92 13.71
C SER A 228 15.00 -7.61 12.80
N VAL A 229 16.01 -8.47 12.80
CA VAL A 229 17.15 -8.36 11.87
C VAL A 229 16.65 -8.38 10.42
N LEU A 230 15.64 -9.21 10.12
CA LEU A 230 15.05 -9.26 8.79
C LEU A 230 14.54 -7.89 8.35
N ILE A 231 13.76 -7.22 9.19
CA ILE A 231 13.08 -5.98 8.79
C ILE A 231 14.03 -4.80 8.86
N GLY A 232 14.94 -4.75 9.83
CA GLY A 232 16.02 -3.76 9.85
C GLY A 232 16.82 -3.76 8.53
N GLU A 233 17.26 -4.94 8.09
CA GLU A 233 18.02 -5.08 6.84
C GLU A 233 17.16 -4.91 5.59
N LEU A 234 15.88 -5.33 5.61
CA LEU A 234 14.97 -5.08 4.50
C LEU A 234 14.79 -3.58 4.28
N LEU A 235 14.45 -2.83 5.34
CA LEU A 235 14.25 -1.39 5.28
C LEU A 235 15.51 -0.66 4.80
N GLY A 236 16.70 -1.08 5.22
CA GLY A 236 17.97 -0.51 4.76
C GLY A 236 18.27 -0.78 3.27
N ASN A 237 17.71 -1.83 2.69
CA ASN A 237 17.91 -2.21 1.29
C ASN A 237 16.74 -1.83 0.38
N LEU A 238 15.60 -1.35 0.91
CA LEU A 238 14.47 -0.89 0.12
C LEU A 238 14.90 0.33 -0.71
N ASN A 239 15.10 0.08 -2.01
CA ASN A 239 15.40 1.10 -3.01
C ASN A 239 14.29 1.07 -4.06
N ALA A 240 13.56 2.19 -4.19
CA ALA A 240 12.49 2.35 -5.17
C ALA A 240 12.91 1.98 -6.60
N GLN A 241 14.17 2.26 -6.95
CA GLN A 241 14.74 2.04 -8.29
C GLN A 241 15.32 0.62 -8.47
N GLY A 242 15.45 -0.16 -7.39
CA GLY A 242 15.96 -1.52 -7.46
C GLY A 242 14.88 -2.54 -7.81
N SER A 243 15.26 -3.61 -8.51
CA SER A 243 14.41 -4.79 -8.65
C SER A 243 14.13 -5.44 -7.30
N ALA A 244 12.94 -6.01 -7.13
CA ALA A 244 12.53 -6.67 -5.91
C ALA A 244 13.43 -7.86 -5.60
N GLU A 245 13.84 -8.62 -6.62
CA GLU A 245 14.80 -9.71 -6.48
C GLU A 245 16.16 -9.21 -5.97
N SER A 246 16.65 -8.07 -6.48
CA SER A 246 17.92 -7.48 -6.01
C SER A 246 17.80 -7.04 -4.56
N VAL A 247 16.69 -6.39 -4.18
CA VAL A 247 16.43 -6.00 -2.79
C VAL A 247 16.43 -7.22 -1.88
N PHE A 248 15.64 -8.27 -2.20
CA PHE A 248 15.54 -9.46 -1.35
C PHE A 248 16.86 -10.22 -1.26
N ASN A 249 17.61 -10.32 -2.35
CA ASN A 249 18.92 -10.97 -2.33
C ASN A 249 19.94 -10.18 -1.49
N LYS A 250 19.96 -8.85 -1.58
CA LYS A 250 20.82 -8.01 -0.73
C LYS A 250 20.43 -8.12 0.74
N THR A 251 19.14 -8.07 1.04
CA THR A 251 18.62 -8.27 2.40
C THR A 251 19.03 -9.64 2.95
N ARG A 252 18.91 -10.72 2.17
CA ARG A 252 19.36 -12.06 2.57
C ARG A 252 20.84 -12.08 2.97
N VAL A 253 21.70 -11.46 2.16
CA VAL A 253 23.14 -11.38 2.43
C VAL A 253 23.42 -10.54 3.67
N ALA A 254 22.73 -9.41 3.84
CA ALA A 254 22.90 -8.52 4.97
C ALA A 254 22.49 -9.18 6.30
N ILE A 255 21.37 -9.92 6.32
CA ILE A 255 20.94 -10.68 7.50
C ILE A 255 21.97 -11.74 7.87
N SER A 256 22.47 -12.52 6.90
CA SER A 256 23.48 -13.54 7.17
C SER A 256 24.77 -12.94 7.73
N ARG A 257 25.13 -11.71 7.32
CA ARG A 257 26.29 -11.00 7.86
C ARG A 257 26.03 -10.44 9.25
N ALA A 258 24.88 -9.81 9.48
CA ALA A 258 24.52 -9.19 10.76
C ALA A 258 24.29 -10.20 11.87
N SER A 259 23.87 -11.42 11.53
CA SER A 259 23.71 -12.55 12.45
C SER A 259 24.94 -13.44 12.57
N GLU A 260 26.07 -13.07 11.95
CA GLU A 260 27.29 -13.90 11.91
C GLU A 260 27.07 -15.35 11.40
N GLY A 261 26.01 -15.54 10.60
CA GLY A 261 25.60 -16.84 10.06
C GLY A 261 24.56 -17.60 10.88
N ASP A 262 24.17 -17.11 12.07
CA ASP A 262 23.16 -17.76 12.92
C ASP A 262 21.77 -17.75 12.28
N GLN A 263 21.45 -16.69 11.52
CA GLN A 263 20.21 -16.57 10.78
C GLN A 263 20.46 -16.74 9.28
N VAL A 264 19.87 -17.79 8.70
CA VAL A 264 19.95 -18.09 7.26
C VAL A 264 18.57 -17.93 6.62
N PRO A 265 18.24 -16.71 6.15
CA PRO A 265 16.98 -16.46 5.45
C PRO A 265 16.94 -17.12 4.08
N THR A 266 15.75 -17.46 3.63
CA THR A 266 15.52 -18.06 2.31
C THR A 266 14.85 -17.08 1.37
N VAL A 267 15.27 -17.10 0.11
CA VAL A 267 14.63 -16.37 -1.00
C VAL A 267 14.21 -17.39 -2.04
N SER A 268 12.94 -17.38 -2.42
CA SER A 268 12.38 -18.20 -3.49
C SER A 268 11.74 -17.28 -4.53
N SER A 269 12.10 -17.44 -5.80
CA SER A 269 11.57 -16.63 -6.89
C SER A 269 11.04 -17.49 -8.02
N SER A 270 9.88 -17.10 -8.53
CA SER A 270 9.24 -17.55 -9.76
C SER A 270 8.80 -16.35 -10.62
N LEU A 271 9.39 -15.16 -10.37
CA LEU A 271 9.14 -13.96 -11.16
C LEU A 271 9.64 -14.16 -12.60
N LEU A 272 8.78 -13.82 -13.56
CA LEU A 272 9.13 -13.83 -14.99
C LEU A 272 9.56 -12.46 -15.50
N GLU A 273 9.03 -11.40 -14.88
CA GLU A 273 9.34 -10.00 -15.22
C GLU A 273 10.04 -9.33 -14.05
N ASP A 274 10.82 -8.30 -14.35
CA ASP A 274 11.41 -7.45 -13.33
C ASP A 274 10.32 -6.61 -12.64
N VAL A 275 10.25 -6.71 -11.31
CA VAL A 275 9.25 -6.02 -10.47
C VAL A 275 10.00 -5.08 -9.54
N HIS A 276 9.69 -3.79 -9.59
CA HIS A 276 10.29 -2.78 -8.71
C HIS A 276 9.41 -2.50 -7.49
N PHE A 277 10.02 -2.10 -6.37
CA PHE A 277 9.29 -1.70 -5.16
C PHE A 277 8.64 -0.32 -5.30
N GLY A 278 9.27 0.63 -5.98
CA GLY A 278 8.67 1.94 -6.26
C GLY A 278 7.98 1.97 -7.62
N GLU A 279 7.17 3.00 -7.84
CA GLU A 279 6.91 3.44 -9.21
C GLU A 279 8.23 3.87 -9.83
N ALA A 280 8.54 3.38 -11.05
CA ALA A 280 9.61 3.92 -11.84
C ALA A 280 9.24 5.38 -12.11
N GLY A 281 9.82 6.30 -11.33
CA GLY A 281 9.58 7.73 -11.48
C GLY A 281 9.90 8.16 -12.92
N GLY A 282 8.97 8.89 -13.52
CA GLY A 282 9.19 9.63 -14.76
C GLY A 282 10.15 10.81 -14.57
#